data_AF-A0A6A7L1C8-F1
#
_entry.id   AF-A0A6A7L1C8-F1
#
_cell.length_a   1.000
_cell.length_b   1.000
_cell.length_c   1.000
_cell.angle_alpha   90.00
_cell.angle_beta   90.00
_cell.angle_gamma   90.00
#
_symmetry.space_group_name_H-M   'P 1'
#
loop_
_entity.id
_entity.type
_entity.pdbx_description
1 polymer ?
#
loop_
_entity_poly.entity_id
_entity_poly.type
_entity_poly.pdbx_seq_one_letter_code
_entity_poly.pdbx_strand_id
1 'polypeptide(L)'
;MKTVIALVTLVFILGTRPSVAQSQDMGLQDAGVGMYTDLSVLQQASTFTINREMVSCGVGTLVLDSLLGLLPLGLVDSLGVFEMLMYSVSIDTYEVSRLTPRSIIATGKMRSITRLAGNVLEDTDGVGVHPPPHDFIAVAEDSDVAKKDWFAVHFTTPFWKPGNPLCTPSELFPGMCRFGGNVFLGEVAVSPTRD
;
A
#
# COMPACT_ATOMS: atom_id res chain seq x y z
N MET A 1 41.97 48.34 -29.25
CA MET A 1 41.55 47.17 -28.44
C MET A 1 40.03 47.24 -28.39
N LYS A 2 39.26 46.50 -29.22
CA LYS A 2 38.89 45.08 -29.05
C LYS A 2 38.49 44.80 -27.57
N THR A 3 37.32 44.34 -27.16
CA THR A 3 36.15 43.71 -27.80
C THR A 3 35.13 43.45 -26.65
N VAL A 4 33.83 43.63 -26.94
CA VAL A 4 32.64 42.97 -26.34
C VAL A 4 32.24 43.27 -24.89
N ILE A 5 31.13 44.02 -24.81
CA ILE A 5 30.15 44.04 -23.71
C ILE A 5 29.46 42.66 -23.72
N ALA A 6 29.77 41.82 -22.74
CA ALA A 6 29.11 40.53 -22.58
C ALA A 6 27.73 40.73 -21.92
N LEU A 7 26.71 40.65 -22.77
CA LEU A 7 25.31 40.46 -22.43
C LEU A 7 25.17 39.16 -21.64
N VAL A 8 24.91 39.22 -20.33
CA VAL A 8 24.49 38.04 -19.56
C VAL A 8 23.02 38.19 -19.25
N THR A 9 22.23 37.51 -20.08
CA THR A 9 20.79 37.37 -20.04
C THR A 9 20.34 36.83 -18.68
N LEU A 10 19.56 37.62 -17.95
CA LEU A 10 18.85 37.20 -16.74
C LEU A 10 17.74 36.23 -17.16
N VAL A 11 18.01 34.92 -17.10
CA VAL A 11 16.98 33.89 -17.28
C VAL A 11 16.09 33.91 -16.04
N PHE A 12 14.90 34.50 -16.18
CA PHE A 12 13.79 34.25 -15.28
C PHE A 12 13.47 32.75 -15.35
N ILE A 13 13.96 31.99 -14.38
CA ILE A 13 13.40 30.67 -14.08
C ILE A 13 12.04 30.96 -13.46
N LEU A 14 11.03 31.12 -14.32
CA LEU A 14 9.65 30.86 -13.97
C LEU A 14 9.64 29.45 -13.39
N GLY A 15 9.58 29.37 -12.06
CA GLY A 15 9.32 28.14 -11.35
C GLY A 15 7.96 27.62 -11.80
N THR A 16 7.96 26.85 -12.88
CA THR A 16 6.91 25.89 -13.15
C THR A 16 6.95 24.95 -11.97
N ARG A 17 6.10 25.23 -10.97
CA ARG A 17 5.62 24.19 -10.06
C ARG A 17 5.32 22.99 -10.96
N PRO A 18 5.79 21.77 -10.66
CA PRO A 18 5.25 20.62 -11.34
C PRO A 18 3.76 20.67 -11.05
N SER A 19 2.99 21.14 -12.03
CA SER A 19 1.59 20.81 -12.14
C SER A 19 1.65 19.29 -12.21
N VAL A 20 1.32 18.66 -11.09
CA VAL A 20 0.92 17.25 -11.07
C VAL A 20 -0.23 17.24 -12.05
N ALA A 21 0.09 16.87 -13.29
CA ALA A 21 -0.89 16.65 -14.32
C ALA A 21 -1.78 15.58 -13.74
N GLN A 22 -2.99 16.02 -13.39
CA GLN A 22 -4.12 15.20 -13.02
C GLN A 22 -4.15 14.02 -14.00
N SER A 23 -3.94 12.81 -13.49
CA SER A 23 -4.08 11.53 -14.18
C SER A 23 -5.56 11.28 -14.51
N GLN A 24 -6.25 12.28 -15.05
CA GLN A 24 -7.48 12.02 -15.76
C GLN A 24 -7.08 11.44 -17.12
N ASP A 25 -7.41 10.16 -17.29
CA ASP A 25 -7.64 9.49 -18.57
C ASP A 25 -6.52 8.58 -19.14
N MET A 26 -6.00 7.63 -18.33
CA MET A 26 -5.50 6.34 -18.84
C MET A 26 -5.73 5.17 -17.85
N GLY A 27 -6.92 4.55 -17.89
CA GLY A 27 -7.06 3.09 -17.72
C GLY A 27 -7.51 2.50 -16.37
N LEU A 28 -7.50 3.24 -15.26
CA LEU A 28 -8.02 2.74 -13.97
C LEU A 28 -9.52 3.07 -13.84
N GLN A 29 -10.37 2.06 -13.97
CA GLN A 29 -11.81 2.17 -13.73
C GLN A 29 -12.21 1.16 -12.66
N ASP A 30 -12.75 1.66 -11.55
CA ASP A 30 -13.12 0.84 -10.38
C ASP A 30 -11.94 -0.04 -9.96
N ALA A 31 -10.79 0.59 -9.82
CA ALA A 31 -9.52 -0.04 -9.55
C ALA A 31 -8.58 0.93 -8.83
N GLY A 32 -7.52 0.41 -8.23
CA GLY A 32 -6.51 1.24 -7.57
C GLY A 32 -5.13 0.60 -7.63
N VAL A 33 -4.12 1.45 -7.63
CA VAL A 33 -2.71 1.06 -7.55
C VAL A 33 -1.96 2.17 -6.87
N GLY A 34 -1.00 1.82 -6.03
CA GLY A 34 -0.20 2.83 -5.38
C GLY A 34 0.70 2.30 -4.29
N MET A 35 1.14 3.23 -3.47
CA MET A 35 2.03 3.00 -2.36
C MET A 35 1.50 3.72 -1.12
N TYR A 36 1.59 3.05 0.01
CA TYR A 36 1.36 3.65 1.32
C TYR A 36 2.60 3.45 2.19
N THR A 37 2.78 4.36 3.14
CA THR A 37 3.79 4.23 4.19
C THR A 37 3.12 4.68 5.47
N ASP A 38 3.29 3.92 6.54
CA ASP A 38 2.78 4.30 7.83
C ASP A 38 3.76 3.92 8.94
N LEU A 39 3.60 4.58 10.09
CA LEU A 39 4.32 4.27 11.32
C LEU A 39 3.62 3.17 12.12
N SER A 40 2.45 2.69 11.68
CA SER A 40 1.67 1.66 12.35
C SER A 40 2.27 0.27 12.16
N VAL A 41 3.11 0.10 11.13
CA VAL A 41 4.00 -1.04 10.93
C VAL A 41 5.42 -0.51 10.66
N LEU A 42 6.27 -0.54 11.69
CA LEU A 42 7.69 -0.11 11.75
C LEU A 42 8.37 0.24 10.41
N GLN A 43 8.35 1.52 10.02
CA GLN A 43 9.11 2.08 8.89
C GLN A 43 8.91 1.30 7.57
N GLN A 44 7.68 0.96 7.19
CA GLN A 44 7.43 0.19 5.97
C GLN A 44 7.02 1.06 4.78
N ALA A 45 7.52 0.72 3.60
CA ALA A 45 6.93 1.11 2.33
C ALA A 45 6.17 -0.09 1.79
N SER A 46 4.96 0.17 1.32
CA SER A 46 4.11 -0.87 0.76
C SER A 46 3.57 -0.45 -0.58
N THR A 47 3.39 -1.42 -1.46
CA THR A 47 2.74 -1.27 -2.78
C THR A 47 1.43 -2.03 -2.77
N PHE A 48 0.41 -1.55 -3.47
CA PHE A 48 -0.83 -2.28 -3.63
C PHE A 48 -1.36 -2.23 -5.06
N THR A 49 -2.21 -3.20 -5.38
CA THR A 49 -3.08 -3.18 -6.55
C THR A 49 -4.42 -3.80 -6.16
N ILE A 50 -5.52 -3.19 -6.61
CA ILE A 50 -6.86 -3.71 -6.47
C ILE A 50 -7.62 -3.51 -7.77
N ASN A 51 -8.05 -4.60 -8.38
CA ASN A 51 -8.96 -4.63 -9.53
C ASN A 51 -9.76 -5.94 -9.48
N ARG A 52 -10.67 -6.15 -10.44
CA ARG A 52 -11.56 -7.32 -10.46
C ARG A 52 -10.84 -8.66 -10.60
N GLU A 53 -9.62 -8.66 -11.11
CA GLU A 53 -8.84 -9.87 -11.42
C GLU A 53 -7.79 -10.16 -10.34
N MET A 54 -7.34 -9.13 -9.62
CA MET A 54 -6.23 -9.22 -8.70
C MET A 54 -6.31 -8.20 -7.56
N VAL A 55 -6.02 -8.71 -6.36
CA VAL A 55 -5.62 -7.91 -5.21
C VAL A 55 -4.21 -8.31 -4.81
N SER A 56 -3.30 -7.34 -4.71
CA SER A 56 -1.97 -7.58 -4.18
C SER A 56 -1.57 -6.49 -3.21
N CYS A 57 -0.73 -6.87 -2.24
CA CYS A 57 -0.10 -5.96 -1.32
C CYS A 57 1.33 -6.45 -1.06
N GLY A 58 2.31 -5.59 -1.31
CA GLY A 58 3.71 -5.84 -0.97
C GLY A 58 4.07 -4.92 0.18
N VAL A 59 4.77 -5.43 1.17
CA VAL A 59 5.18 -4.70 2.37
C VAL A 59 6.66 -4.93 2.57
N GLY A 60 7.44 -3.88 2.77
CA GLY A 60 8.87 -4.00 3.03
C GLY A 60 9.35 -2.94 4.02
N THR A 61 10.25 -3.33 4.91
CA THR A 61 10.90 -2.38 5.83
C THR A 61 11.87 -1.47 5.07
N LEU A 62 11.67 -0.16 5.20
CA LEU A 62 12.65 0.85 4.87
C LEU A 62 13.67 0.92 6.00
N VAL A 63 14.90 0.48 5.77
CA VAL A 63 16.01 0.66 6.72
C VAL A 63 16.51 2.11 6.61
N LEU A 64 15.71 3.06 7.09
CA LEU A 64 16.05 4.49 7.15
C LEU A 64 17.18 4.76 8.16
N ASP A 65 17.48 3.81 9.04
CA ASP A 65 18.57 3.93 10.02
C ASP A 65 19.96 3.96 9.39
N SER A 66 20.13 3.32 8.23
CA SER A 66 21.45 3.27 7.57
C SER A 66 21.87 4.59 6.92
N LEU A 67 20.95 5.53 6.69
CA LEU A 67 21.26 6.80 6.00
C LEU A 67 21.32 8.02 6.92
N LEU A 68 20.65 8.01 8.07
CA LEU A 68 20.53 9.22 8.91
C LEU A 68 20.81 9.03 10.41
N GLY A 69 21.00 7.81 10.94
CA GLY A 69 21.49 7.58 12.31
C GLY A 69 20.78 8.36 13.43
N LEU A 70 19.49 8.70 13.24
CA LEU A 70 18.80 9.74 14.01
C LEU A 70 17.58 9.24 14.81
N LEU A 71 17.32 7.93 14.89
CA LEU A 71 16.21 7.41 15.71
C LEU A 71 16.67 6.30 16.66
N PRO A 72 16.11 6.21 17.88
CA PRO A 72 16.54 5.24 18.88
C PRO A 72 16.10 3.83 18.46
N LEU A 73 17.04 3.14 17.83
CA LEU A 73 17.09 1.72 17.52
C LEU A 73 16.72 0.85 18.73
N GLY A 74 15.82 -0.10 18.51
CA GLY A 74 15.52 -1.11 19.53
C GLY A 74 14.69 -2.32 19.06
N LEU A 75 13.92 -2.20 17.97
CA LEU A 75 13.09 -3.32 17.48
C LEU A 75 13.40 -3.78 16.06
N VAL A 76 13.81 -2.88 15.17
CA VAL A 76 14.19 -3.23 13.78
C VAL A 76 15.51 -4.01 13.75
N ASP A 77 16.47 -3.64 14.61
CA ASP A 77 17.72 -4.41 14.81
C ASP A 77 17.47 -5.79 15.44
N SER A 78 16.41 -5.97 16.24
CA SER A 78 16.16 -7.25 16.93
C SER A 78 15.41 -8.29 16.11
N LEU A 79 14.65 -7.88 15.08
CA LEU A 79 13.83 -8.77 14.24
C LEU A 79 14.35 -8.91 12.81
N GLY A 80 15.25 -8.03 12.37
CA GLY A 80 15.84 -8.04 11.04
C GLY A 80 14.91 -7.48 9.95
N VAL A 81 15.40 -7.49 8.70
CA VAL A 81 14.62 -7.05 7.53
C VAL A 81 13.34 -7.88 7.42
N PHE A 82 12.21 -7.17 7.30
CA PHE A 82 10.89 -7.75 7.08
C PHE A 82 10.41 -7.38 5.67
N GLU A 83 9.97 -8.38 4.93
CA GLU A 83 9.24 -8.21 3.67
C GLU A 83 8.08 -9.21 3.62
N MET A 84 6.96 -8.79 3.07
CA MET A 84 5.79 -9.64 2.86
C MET A 84 5.21 -9.36 1.48
N LEU A 85 4.92 -10.43 0.75
CA LEU A 85 4.15 -10.37 -0.49
C LEU A 85 2.80 -11.06 -0.28
N MET A 86 1.72 -10.33 -0.49
CA MET A 86 0.33 -10.80 -0.47
C MET A 86 -0.23 -10.73 -1.89
N TYR A 87 -0.86 -11.81 -2.36
CA TYR A 87 -1.55 -11.83 -3.64
C TYR A 87 -2.78 -12.74 -3.62
N SER A 88 -3.87 -12.28 -4.24
CA SER A 88 -5.10 -13.05 -4.40
C SER A 88 -4.88 -14.26 -5.30
N VAL A 89 -5.38 -15.41 -4.87
CA VAL A 89 -5.52 -16.63 -5.67
C VAL A 89 -6.92 -16.70 -6.29
N SER A 90 -7.92 -16.15 -5.62
CA SER A 90 -9.27 -15.93 -6.16
C SER A 90 -9.87 -14.62 -5.63
N ILE A 91 -10.74 -14.01 -6.42
CA ILE A 91 -11.64 -12.94 -6.00
C ILE A 91 -13.05 -13.51 -6.02
N ASP A 92 -13.68 -13.57 -4.85
CA ASP A 92 -15.01 -14.13 -4.67
C ASP A 92 -16.08 -13.03 -4.79
N THR A 93 -15.81 -11.84 -4.25
CA THR A 93 -16.63 -10.64 -4.44
C THR A 93 -15.79 -9.42 -4.78
N TYR A 94 -16.38 -8.52 -5.57
CA TYR A 94 -15.79 -7.22 -5.91
C TYR A 94 -16.89 -6.16 -6.00
N GLU A 95 -17.13 -5.49 -4.88
CA GLU A 95 -18.19 -4.51 -4.70
C GLU A 95 -17.65 -3.10 -4.85
N VAL A 96 -18.37 -2.26 -5.59
CA VAL A 96 -18.00 -0.87 -5.85
C VAL A 96 -19.11 0.02 -5.33
N SER A 97 -18.85 0.73 -4.23
CA SER A 97 -19.72 1.79 -3.75
C SER A 97 -19.38 3.10 -4.43
N ARG A 98 -20.33 3.60 -5.22
CA ARG A 98 -20.19 4.92 -5.88
C ARG A 98 -20.79 6.07 -5.06
N LEU A 99 -21.39 5.75 -3.91
CA LEU A 99 -21.89 6.75 -2.96
C LEU A 99 -20.72 7.26 -2.13
N THR A 100 -20.68 8.56 -1.81
CA THR A 100 -19.62 9.13 -0.97
C THR A 100 -19.72 8.61 0.47
N PRO A 101 -18.65 8.04 1.06
CA PRO A 101 -17.31 7.86 0.48
C PRO A 101 -17.25 6.74 -0.55
N ARG A 102 -16.67 7.04 -1.71
CA ARG A 102 -16.55 6.09 -2.83
C ARG A 102 -15.54 5.02 -2.45
N SER A 103 -15.90 3.75 -2.64
CA SER A 103 -15.06 2.64 -2.18
C SER A 103 -15.18 1.39 -3.02
N ILE A 104 -14.18 0.52 -2.85
CA ILE A 104 -14.09 -0.81 -3.40
C ILE A 104 -13.89 -1.77 -2.23
N ILE A 105 -14.68 -2.83 -2.18
CA ILE A 105 -14.47 -3.94 -1.25
C ILE A 105 -14.32 -5.22 -2.07
N ALA A 106 -13.18 -5.89 -1.92
CA ALA A 106 -12.91 -7.17 -2.56
C ALA A 106 -12.69 -8.24 -1.49
N THR A 107 -13.28 -9.42 -1.69
CA THR A 107 -13.05 -10.60 -0.84
C THR A 107 -12.59 -11.78 -1.67
N GLY A 108 -11.94 -12.74 -1.04
CA GLY A 108 -11.59 -14.00 -1.69
C GLY A 108 -10.48 -14.73 -0.96
N LYS A 109 -9.70 -15.51 -1.71
CA LYS A 109 -8.57 -16.28 -1.20
C LYS A 109 -7.24 -15.64 -1.57
N MET A 110 -6.29 -15.66 -0.66
CA MET A 110 -4.96 -15.04 -0.79
C MET A 110 -3.86 -15.94 -0.27
N ARG A 111 -2.67 -15.80 -0.86
CA ARG A 111 -1.42 -16.29 -0.28
C ARG A 111 -0.61 -15.11 0.19
N SER A 112 0.01 -15.25 1.35
CA SER A 112 1.00 -14.30 1.83
C SER A 112 2.32 -15.02 2.12
N ILE A 113 3.42 -14.42 1.70
CA ILE A 113 4.77 -14.94 1.89
C ILE A 113 5.55 -13.87 2.63
N THR A 114 5.90 -14.17 3.88
CA THR A 114 6.68 -13.31 4.76
C THR A 114 8.12 -13.81 4.81
N ARG A 115 9.08 -12.91 4.64
CA ARG A 115 10.48 -13.16 5.03
C ARG A 115 10.81 -12.31 6.25
N LEU A 116 11.31 -12.98 7.29
CA LEU A 116 11.76 -12.36 8.53
C LEU A 116 13.06 -13.02 9.00
N ALA A 117 14.10 -12.21 9.23
CA ALA A 117 15.43 -12.68 9.65
C ALA A 117 15.99 -13.84 8.79
N GLY A 118 15.74 -13.81 7.48
CA GLY A 118 16.17 -14.85 6.53
C GLY A 118 15.29 -16.09 6.46
N ASN A 119 14.33 -16.25 7.37
CA ASN A 119 13.33 -17.32 7.32
C ASN A 119 12.18 -16.92 6.41
N VAL A 120 11.69 -17.86 5.60
CA VAL A 120 10.49 -17.67 4.77
C VAL A 120 9.33 -18.40 5.42
N LEU A 121 8.26 -17.66 5.69
CA LEU A 121 6.99 -18.14 6.19
C LEU A 121 5.96 -17.94 5.08
N GLU A 122 5.37 -19.03 4.60
CA GLU A 122 4.17 -18.94 3.77
C GLU A 122 2.95 -19.03 4.68
N ASP A 123 2.21 -17.94 4.72
CA ASP A 123 1.04 -17.75 5.55
C ASP A 123 -0.18 -18.33 4.85
N THR A 124 -0.84 -19.23 5.56
CA THR A 124 -1.94 -20.07 5.06
C THR A 124 -2.91 -20.39 6.20
N ASP A 125 -4.07 -20.97 5.88
CA ASP A 125 -5.10 -21.34 6.87
C ASP A 125 -4.75 -22.60 7.69
N GLY A 126 -3.51 -23.10 7.64
CA GLY A 126 -3.17 -24.33 8.37
C GLY A 126 -1.71 -24.76 8.32
N VAL A 127 -1.49 -26.02 8.70
CA VAL A 127 -0.19 -26.71 8.70
C VAL A 127 -0.24 -27.91 7.77
N GLY A 128 0.87 -28.24 7.10
CA GLY A 128 0.97 -29.42 6.23
C GLY A 128 1.73 -29.18 4.93
N VAL A 129 1.62 -30.12 3.99
CA VAL A 129 2.18 -30.01 2.63
C VAL A 129 1.12 -29.34 1.75
N HIS A 130 1.42 -28.15 1.21
CA HIS A 130 0.50 -27.28 0.47
C HIS A 130 -0.73 -26.81 1.25
N PRO A 131 -0.53 -26.09 2.36
CA PRO A 131 -1.66 -25.56 3.12
C PRO A 131 -2.50 -24.57 2.26
N PRO A 132 -3.81 -24.51 2.50
CA PRO A 132 -4.73 -23.75 1.65
C PRO A 132 -4.52 -22.23 1.78
N PRO A 133 -4.82 -21.45 0.73
CA PRO A 133 -4.82 -19.98 0.82
C PRO A 133 -5.84 -19.52 1.87
N HIS A 134 -5.54 -18.39 2.52
CA HIS A 134 -6.39 -17.82 3.57
C HIS A 134 -7.41 -16.84 3.00
N ASP A 135 -8.47 -16.59 3.75
CA ASP A 135 -9.44 -15.54 3.42
C ASP A 135 -8.81 -14.15 3.55
N PHE A 136 -9.26 -13.21 2.71
CA PHE A 136 -8.93 -11.80 2.84
C PHE A 136 -10.14 -10.91 2.55
N ILE A 137 -10.09 -9.70 3.10
CA ILE A 137 -10.96 -8.58 2.75
C ILE A 137 -10.06 -7.41 2.41
N ALA A 138 -10.11 -6.91 1.19
CA ALA A 138 -9.41 -5.69 0.78
C ALA A 138 -10.41 -4.55 0.63
N VAL A 139 -10.06 -3.40 1.17
CA VAL A 139 -10.87 -2.18 1.12
C VAL A 139 -10.01 -1.08 0.54
N ALA A 140 -10.55 -0.37 -0.45
CA ALA A 140 -9.95 0.80 -1.04
C ALA A 140 -10.96 1.95 -1.04
N GLU A 141 -10.54 3.15 -0.69
CA GLU A 141 -11.37 4.35 -0.68
C GLU A 141 -10.79 5.37 -1.65
N ASP A 142 -11.63 5.80 -2.60
CA ASP A 142 -11.41 6.95 -3.47
C ASP A 142 -11.84 8.19 -2.69
N SER A 143 -10.84 8.89 -2.20
CA SER A 143 -11.02 10.13 -1.44
C SER A 143 -11.03 11.32 -2.39
N ASP A 144 -11.90 12.29 -2.12
CA ASP A 144 -11.84 13.56 -2.84
C ASP A 144 -10.49 14.25 -2.60
N VAL A 145 -10.05 15.11 -3.53
CA VAL A 145 -8.71 15.75 -3.65
C VAL A 145 -8.09 16.32 -2.34
N ALA A 146 -8.91 16.60 -1.32
CA ALA A 146 -8.46 17.09 -0.02
C ALA A 146 -7.99 15.98 0.96
N LYS A 147 -8.36 14.73 0.73
CA LYS A 147 -7.96 13.55 1.50
C LYS A 147 -7.14 12.62 0.61
N LYS A 148 -6.21 11.89 1.22
CA LYS A 148 -5.46 10.86 0.52
C LYS A 148 -6.36 9.65 0.36
N ASP A 149 -6.32 9.00 -0.81
CA ASP A 149 -6.91 7.68 -0.98
C ASP A 149 -6.38 6.72 0.08
N TRP A 150 -7.14 5.68 0.34
CA TRP A 150 -6.81 4.70 1.37
C TRP A 150 -6.94 3.29 0.83
N PHE A 151 -6.05 2.40 1.25
CA PHE A 151 -6.12 0.99 0.90
C PHE A 151 -5.65 0.13 2.07
N ALA A 152 -6.35 -0.96 2.34
CA ALA A 152 -5.81 -2.02 3.19
C ALA A 152 -6.34 -3.40 2.82
N VAL A 153 -5.50 -4.41 3.07
CA VAL A 153 -5.90 -5.81 3.15
C VAL A 153 -6.05 -6.20 4.61
N HIS A 154 -7.11 -6.94 4.90
CA HIS A 154 -7.43 -7.48 6.20
C HIS A 154 -7.52 -9.00 6.11
N PHE A 155 -6.82 -9.69 6.99
CA PHE A 155 -6.90 -11.14 7.08
C PHE A 155 -6.47 -11.64 8.45
N THR A 156 -6.69 -12.92 8.69
CA THR A 156 -6.21 -13.62 9.88
C THR A 156 -5.68 -14.99 9.48
N THR A 157 -4.54 -15.38 10.05
CA THR A 157 -3.95 -16.74 9.91
C THR A 157 -3.50 -17.21 11.30
N PRO A 158 -3.05 -18.47 11.46
CA PRO A 158 -2.48 -18.92 12.73
C PRO A 158 -1.32 -18.04 13.23
N PHE A 159 -0.53 -17.48 12.30
CA PHE A 159 0.56 -16.54 12.60
C PHE A 159 0.07 -15.09 12.68
N TRP A 160 -0.70 -14.62 11.69
CA TRP A 160 -1.21 -13.25 11.60
C TRP A 160 -2.54 -13.12 12.31
N LYS A 161 -2.50 -12.78 13.60
CA LYS A 161 -3.70 -12.50 14.39
C LYS A 161 -3.43 -11.44 15.44
N PRO A 162 -4.46 -10.70 15.89
CA PRO A 162 -4.31 -9.75 17.00
C PRO A 162 -3.64 -10.41 18.22
N GLY A 163 -2.65 -9.72 18.78
CA GLY A 163 -1.75 -10.24 19.82
C GLY A 163 -0.37 -10.65 19.30
N ASN A 164 -0.21 -10.88 17.99
CA ASN A 164 1.12 -10.89 17.36
C ASN A 164 1.65 -9.44 17.30
N PRO A 165 2.87 -9.14 17.80
CA PRO A 165 3.43 -7.78 17.77
C PRO A 165 3.64 -7.20 16.36
N LEU A 166 3.67 -8.05 15.33
CA LEU A 166 3.80 -7.62 13.94
C LEU A 166 2.44 -7.34 13.28
N CYS A 167 1.34 -7.68 13.95
CA CYS A 167 -0.02 -7.50 13.45
C CYS A 167 -0.57 -6.16 13.95
N THR A 168 -0.81 -5.21 13.04
CA THR A 168 -1.67 -4.06 13.35
C THR A 168 -3.12 -4.53 13.38
N PRO A 169 -3.83 -4.42 14.52
CA PRO A 169 -5.24 -4.82 14.57
C PRO A 169 -6.09 -4.02 13.58
N SER A 170 -7.00 -4.71 12.91
CA SER A 170 -7.98 -4.09 12.02
C SER A 170 -9.08 -3.39 12.81
N GLU A 171 -9.30 -2.11 12.53
CA GLU A 171 -10.41 -1.32 13.08
C GLU A 171 -11.74 -1.59 12.36
N LEU A 172 -11.69 -1.92 11.06
CA LEU A 172 -12.87 -2.22 10.24
C LEU A 172 -13.40 -3.64 10.45
N PHE A 173 -12.51 -4.59 10.73
CA PHE A 173 -12.83 -6.02 10.85
C PHE A 173 -12.20 -6.59 12.13
N PRO A 174 -12.88 -6.46 13.29
CA PRO A 174 -12.36 -6.94 14.56
C PRO A 174 -11.93 -8.40 14.52
N GLY A 175 -10.73 -8.70 15.04
CA GLY A 175 -10.15 -10.05 15.02
C GLY A 175 -9.18 -10.31 13.85
N MET A 176 -9.04 -9.38 12.91
CA MET A 176 -8.10 -9.47 11.79
C MET A 176 -6.89 -8.55 11.97
N CYS A 177 -5.80 -8.84 11.27
CA CYS A 177 -4.71 -7.92 11.03
C CYS A 177 -5.04 -6.99 9.86
N ARG A 178 -4.42 -5.82 9.82
CA ARG A 178 -4.53 -4.82 8.76
C ARG A 178 -3.15 -4.54 8.17
N PHE A 179 -3.05 -4.63 6.85
CA PHE A 179 -1.88 -4.25 6.06
C PHE A 179 -2.31 -3.24 5.01
N GLY A 180 -2.02 -1.97 5.26
CA GLY A 180 -2.60 -0.89 4.46
C GLY A 180 -2.42 0.46 5.11
N GLY A 181 -2.82 1.52 4.41
CA GLY A 181 -2.87 2.85 4.98
C GLY A 181 -3.23 3.91 3.94
N ASN A 182 -2.96 5.16 4.30
CA ASN A 182 -3.13 6.30 3.40
C ASN A 182 -2.12 6.21 2.25
N VAL A 183 -2.63 6.24 1.02
CA VAL A 183 -1.86 6.21 -0.21
C VAL A 183 -1.11 7.54 -0.35
N PHE A 184 0.23 7.48 -0.46
CA PHE A 184 1.06 8.67 -0.67
C PHE A 184 1.48 8.86 -2.13
N LEU A 185 1.43 7.79 -2.92
CA LEU A 185 1.72 7.79 -4.36
C LEU A 185 0.80 6.80 -5.06
N GLY A 186 0.19 7.18 -6.17
CA GLY A 186 -0.84 6.39 -6.85
C GLY A 186 -2.26 6.87 -6.51
N GLU A 187 -3.26 6.11 -6.94
CA GLU A 187 -4.67 6.49 -6.83
C GLU A 187 -5.59 5.26 -6.71
N VAL A 188 -6.76 5.47 -6.10
CA VAL A 188 -7.93 4.60 -6.14
C VAL A 188 -8.98 5.34 -6.94
N ALA A 189 -9.37 4.80 -8.09
CA ALA A 189 -10.31 5.42 -9.02
C ALA A 189 -11.64 4.66 -9.01
N VAL A 190 -12.65 5.21 -8.34
CA VAL A 190 -14.03 4.74 -8.38
C VAL A 190 -14.85 5.65 -9.27
N SER A 191 -15.37 5.11 -10.37
CA SER A 191 -16.14 5.94 -11.30
C SER A 191 -17.38 6.54 -10.60
N PRO A 192 -17.74 7.79 -10.88
CA PRO A 192 -18.99 8.37 -10.39
C PRO A 192 -20.20 7.61 -10.94
N THR A 193 -21.34 7.68 -10.25
CA THR A 193 -22.61 7.21 -10.81
C THR A 193 -22.89 7.96 -12.12
N ARG A 194 -23.18 7.23 -13.20
CA ARG A 194 -23.79 7.82 -14.38
C ARG A 194 -25.26 8.07 -14.05
N ASP A 195 -25.62 9.33 -13.86
CA ASP A 195 -27.02 9.76 -13.82
C ASP A 195 -27.69 9.54 -15.19
#